data_AF-A0A1G7DWU2-F1
#
_entry.id   AF-A0A1G7DWU2-F1
#
_cell.length_a   1.000
_cell.length_b   1.000
_cell.length_c   1.000
_cell.angle_alpha   90.00
_cell.angle_beta   90.00
_cell.angle_gamma   90.00
#
_symmetry.space_group_name_H-M   'P 1'
#
loop_
_entity.id
_entity.type
_entity.pdbx_description
1 polymer ?
#
loop_
_entity_poly.entity_id
_entity_poly.type
_entity_poly.pdbx_seq_one_letter_code
_entity_poly.pdbx_strand_id
1 'polypeptide(L)' 'MNKYHQILEKILKKGKVQENKKGSIKYLLDQQLKPPLKSITLNLCNVHIYENNIKGTKQQLQGEKVKFE' A
#
# COMPACT_ATOMS: atom_id res chain seq x y z
N MET A 1 -7.89 -17.06 12.29
CA MET A 1 -8.46 -16.07 11.35
C MET A 1 -7.47 -14.92 11.19
N ASN A 2 -7.09 -14.57 9.97
CA ASN A 2 -6.01 -13.61 9.72
C ASN A 2 -6.45 -12.17 10.13
N LYS A 3 -5.65 -11.52 10.98
CA LYS A 3 -5.90 -10.19 11.56
C LYS A 3 -6.10 -9.09 10.52
N TYR A 4 -5.50 -9.22 9.33
CA TYR A 4 -5.69 -8.28 8.21
C TYR A 4 -7.13 -8.31 7.69
N HIS A 5 -7.74 -9.48 7.61
CA HIS A 5 -9.11 -9.64 7.10
C HIS A 5 -10.13 -8.97 8.02
N GLN A 6 -9.92 -9.05 9.33
CA GLN A 6 -10.78 -8.40 10.33
C GLN A 6 -10.71 -6.87 10.28
N ILE A 7 -9.54 -6.31 9.94
CA ILE A 7 -9.36 -4.86 9.79
C ILE A 7 -10.03 -4.38 8.49
N LEU A 8 -9.86 -5.12 7.40
CA LEU A 8 -10.51 -4.80 6.13
C LEU A 8 -12.03 -4.80 6.26
N GLU A 9 -12.59 -5.80 6.94
CA GLU A 9 -14.04 -5.88 7.18
C GLU A 9 -14.55 -4.67 7.99
N LYS A 10 -13.78 -4.21 8.98
CA LYS A 10 -14.12 -3.00 9.76
C LYS A 10 -14.08 -1.73 8.92
N ILE A 11 -13.10 -1.57 8.03
CA ILE A 11 -12.99 -0.41 7.12
C ILE A 11 -14.17 -0.40 6.14
N LEU A 12 -14.54 -1.56 5.60
CA LEU A 12 -15.69 -1.67 4.70
C LEU A 12 -17.01 -1.31 5.38
N LYS A 13 -17.21 -1.77 6.63
CA LYS A 13 -18.45 -1.53 7.39
C LYS A 13 -18.56 -0.14 8.00
N LYS A 14 -17.47 0.42 8.53
CA LYS A 14 -17.49 1.64 9.39
C LYS A 14 -16.64 2.80 8.86
N GLY A 15 -15.90 2.60 7.77
CA GLY A 15 -15.02 3.62 7.22
C GLY A 15 -15.79 4.80 6.61
N LYS A 16 -15.26 6.00 6.81
CA LYS A 16 -15.69 7.24 6.16
C LYS A 16 -15.09 7.32 4.76
N VAL A 17 -15.79 7.92 3.82
CA VAL A 17 -15.28 8.19 2.48
C VAL A 17 -14.63 9.56 2.46
N GLN A 18 -13.42 9.66 1.91
CA GLN A 18 -12.74 10.92 1.63
C GLN A 18 -12.42 10.96 0.15
N GLU A 19 -12.88 12.01 -0.51
CA GLU A 19 -12.55 12.28 -1.90
C GLU A 19 -11.23 13.03 -1.97
N ASN A 20 -10.34 12.57 -2.85
CA ASN A 20 -9.09 13.24 -3.14
C ASN A 20 -8.90 13.38 -4.66
N LYS A 21 -7.88 14.13 -5.08
CA LYS A 21 -7.58 14.38 -6.50
C LYS A 21 -7.32 13.10 -7.34
N LYS A 22 -7.08 11.95 -6.69
CA LYS A 22 -6.83 10.63 -7.29
C LYS A 22 -8.00 9.64 -7.07
N GLY A 23 -9.11 10.06 -6.47
CA GLY A 23 -10.29 9.24 -6.23
C GLY A 23 -10.72 9.14 -4.77
N SER A 24 -11.87 8.51 -4.54
CA SER A 24 -12.49 8.41 -3.21
C SER A 24 -11.95 7.20 -2.43
N ILE A 25 -11.36 7.43 -1.27
CA ILE A 25 -10.82 6.40 -0.37
C ILE A 25 -11.76 6.17 0.83
N LYS A 26 -11.82 4.94 1.35
CA LYS A 26 -12.59 4.62 2.57
C LYS A 26 -11.63 4.37 3.74
N TYR A 27 -11.74 5.16 4.80
CA TYR A 27 -10.78 5.18 5.91
C TYR A 27 -11.49 5.24 7.27
N LEU A 28 -10.83 4.79 8.33
CA LEU A 28 -11.29 4.95 9.71
C LEU A 28 -10.39 5.97 10.41
N LEU A 29 -10.93 7.14 10.77
CA LEU A 29 -10.26 8.10 11.66
C LEU A 29 -10.68 7.79 13.12
N ASP A 30 -9.74 7.82 14.06
CA ASP A 30 -9.95 7.70 15.52
C ASP A 30 -10.51 6.37 16.06
N GLN A 31 -9.97 5.23 15.62
CA GLN A 31 -9.95 4.04 16.47
C GLN A 31 -8.51 3.80 16.89
N GLN A 32 -8.20 4.09 18.16
CA GLN A 32 -6.89 3.85 18.76
C GLN A 32 -6.50 2.36 18.56
N LEU A 33 -5.70 2.08 17.53
CA LEU A 33 -5.08 0.79 17.30
C LEU A 33 -3.94 0.63 18.33
N LYS A 34 -4.28 0.23 19.56
CA LYS A 34 -3.30 -0.38 20.48
C LYS A 34 -3.00 -1.79 19.92
N PRO A 35 -1.92 -2.03 19.14
CA PRO A 35 -0.50 -2.01 19.58
C PRO A 35 0.50 -1.42 18.52
N PRO A 36 1.83 -1.30 18.76
CA PRO A 36 2.64 -0.24 18.18
C PRO A 36 3.12 -0.56 16.76
N LEU A 37 2.42 -0.05 15.74
CA LEU A 37 3.08 0.21 14.46
C LEU A 37 3.92 1.47 14.65
N LYS A 38 5.19 1.28 15.04
CA LYS A 38 6.19 2.34 14.90
C LYS A 38 6.20 2.73 13.42
N SER A 39 5.87 3.98 13.11
CA SER A 39 5.91 4.53 11.76
C SER A 39 7.27 4.25 11.11
N ILE A 40 7.27 3.68 9.91
CA ILE A 40 8.47 3.63 9.06
C ILE A 40 8.36 4.80 8.09
N THR A 41 9.30 5.75 8.19
CA THR A 41 9.44 6.84 7.22
C THR A 41 10.52 6.44 6.23
N LEU A 42 10.18 6.36 4.94
CA LEU A 42 11.13 6.05 3.86
C LEU A 42 11.38 7.33 3.07
N ASN A 43 12.58 7.89 3.17
CA ASN A 43 13.01 9.02 2.37
C ASN A 43 13.86 8.50 1.20
N LEU A 44 13.38 8.69 -0.02
CA LEU A 44 14.08 8.28 -1.24
C LEU A 44 14.62 9.53 -1.94
N CYS A 45 15.92 9.59 -2.18
CA CYS A 45 16.56 10.60 -3.01
C CYS A 45 17.22 9.92 -4.22
N ASN A 46 17.05 10.50 -5.42
CA ASN A 46 17.55 10.02 -6.72
C ASN A 46 17.16 8.57 -7.07
N VAL A 47 15.88 8.37 -7.35
CA VAL A 47 15.34 7.10 -7.85
C VAL A 47 15.54 6.98 -9.36
N HIS A 48 16.18 5.91 -9.81
CA HIS A 48 16.31 5.55 -11.22
C HIS A 48 16.18 4.03 -11.39
N ILE A 49 15.78 3.61 -12.59
CA ILE A 49 15.65 2.20 -12.97
C ILE A 49 16.68 1.95 -14.07
N TYR A 50 17.53 0.94 -13.91
CA TYR A 50 18.45 0.52 -14.96
C TYR A 50 17.68 0.05 -16.21
N GLU A 51 18.18 0.38 -17.39
CA GLU A 51 17.46 0.17 -18.65
C GLU A 51 17.11 -1.30 -18.91
N ASN A 52 18.04 -2.21 -18.60
CA ASN A 52 17.83 -3.67 -18.66
C ASN A 52 16.71 -4.16 -17.73
N ASN A 53 16.43 -3.42 -16.65
CA ASN A 53 15.41 -3.76 -15.65
C ASN A 53 14.04 -3.12 -15.93
N ILE A 54 13.89 -2.27 -16.96
CA ILE A 54 12.61 -1.61 -17.27
C ILE A 54 11.51 -2.63 -17.60
N LYS A 55 11.81 -3.61 -18.46
CA LYS A 55 10.83 -4.62 -18.89
C LYS A 55 10.41 -5.51 -17.70
N GLY A 56 11.38 -6.01 -16.95
CA GLY A 56 11.13 -6.83 -15.76
C GLY A 56 10.36 -6.07 -14.68
N THR A 57 10.68 -4.79 -14.47
CA THR A 57 9.94 -3.94 -13.52
C THR A 57 8.47 -3.78 -13.96
N LYS A 58 8.20 -3.56 -15.26
CA LYS A 58 6.83 -3.47 -15.77
C LYS A 58 6.04 -4.77 -15.57
N GLN A 59 6.67 -5.92 -15.82
CA GLN A 59 6.07 -7.25 -15.61
C GLN A 59 5.79 -7.52 -14.13
N GLN A 60 6.73 -7.17 -13.24
CA GLN A 60 6.51 -7.30 -11.79
C GLN A 60 5.37 -6.40 -11.31
N LEU A 61 5.24 -5.18 -11.83
CA LEU A 61 4.13 -4.28 -11.52
C LEU A 61 2.77 -4.83 -11.98
N GLN A 62 2.76 -5.72 -12.97
CA GLN A 62 1.57 -6.45 -13.42
C GLN A 62 1.28 -7.71 -12.59
N GLY A 63 2.11 -8.00 -11.57
CA GLY A 63 1.96 -9.15 -10.69
C GLY A 63 2.67 -10.41 -11.21
N GLU A 64 3.47 -10.31 -12.27
CA GLU A 64 4.25 -11.43 -12.78
C GLU A 64 5.46 -11.73 -11.89
N LYS A 65 5.84 -13.01 -11.83
CA LYS A 65 7.03 -13.43 -11.10
C LYS A 65 8.27 -13.21 -11.97
N VAL A 66 9.01 -12.15 -11.70
CA VAL A 66 10.21 -11.77 -12.46
C VAL A 66 11.46 -12.09 -11.66
N LYS A 67 12.50 -12.61 -12.34
CA LYS A 67 13.87 -12.66 -11.79
C LYS A 67 14.65 -11.49 -12.39
N PHE A 68 15.27 -10.70 -11.52
CA PHE A 68 16.25 -9.68 -11.94
C PHE A 68 17.63 -10.33 -12.02
N GLU A 69 18.47 -9.82 -12.92
CA GLU A 69 19.87 -10.20 -13.11
C GLU A 69 20.81 -9.14 -12.52
#